data_AF-A0A0D0QK32-F1
#
_entry.id   AF-A0A0D0QK32-F1
#
_cell.length_a   1.000
_cell.length_b   1.000
_cell.length_c   1.000
_cell.angle_alpha   90.00
_cell.angle_beta   90.00
_cell.angle_gamma   90.00
#
_symmetry.space_group_name_H-M   'P 1'
#
loop_
_entity.id
_entity.type
_entity.pdbx_description
1 polymer ?
#
loop_
_entity_poly.entity_id
_entity_poly.type
_entity_poly.pdbx_seq_one_letter_code
_entity_poly.pdbx_strand_id
1 'polypeptide(L)'
;MKNKILPMMLVIFIMGIISYNFTIVYASTGDEVIASKKIISIVYDDSGSMEGKRWSYTNYAMQALTALLNEQDELYITFMSSPSKSVKMDTSDLEKTIKIIRDWSKSGGTPEEALDTARKNLKVYQKMISHLSFGL
;
A
#
# COMPACT_ATOMS: atom_id res chain seq x y z
N MET A 1 -24.04 51.14 -31.64
CA MET A 1 -24.23 49.96 -30.76
C MET A 1 -24.16 48.62 -31.49
N LYS A 2 -24.82 48.43 -32.65
CA LYS A 2 -24.85 47.15 -33.40
C LYS A 2 -23.48 46.54 -33.74
N ASN A 3 -22.49 47.38 -34.07
CA ASN A 3 -21.16 46.93 -34.54
C ASN A 3 -20.28 46.31 -33.43
N LYS A 4 -20.66 46.47 -32.15
CA LYS A 4 -19.96 45.87 -31.00
C LYS A 4 -20.63 44.57 -30.52
N ILE A 5 -21.82 44.24 -31.01
CA ILE A 5 -22.60 43.07 -30.57
C ILE A 5 -22.02 41.78 -31.17
N LEU A 6 -21.69 41.82 -32.46
CA LEU A 6 -21.12 40.67 -33.18
C LEU A 6 -19.79 40.17 -32.58
N PRO A 7 -18.78 41.02 -32.28
CA PRO A 7 -17.56 40.56 -31.63
C PRO A 7 -17.80 40.10 -30.19
N MET A 8 -18.78 40.67 -29.48
CA MET A 8 -19.13 40.24 -28.12
C MET A 8 -19.75 38.84 -28.09
N MET A 9 -20.63 38.53 -29.05
CA MET A 9 -21.19 37.17 -29.17
C MET A 9 -20.12 36.13 -29.53
N LEU A 10 -19.15 36.50 -30.36
CA LEU A 10 -18.03 35.63 -30.72
C LEU A 10 -17.18 35.27 -29.48
N VAL A 11 -16.88 36.24 -28.62
CA VAL A 11 -16.10 36.03 -27.38
C VAL A 11 -16.84 35.10 -26.42
N ILE A 12 -18.15 35.29 -26.25
CA ILE A 12 -18.98 34.43 -25.39
C ILE A 12 -18.99 32.99 -25.91
N PHE A 13 -19.10 32.81 -27.22
CA PHE A 13 -19.09 31.48 -27.85
C PHE A 13 -17.74 30.77 -27.65
N ILE A 14 -16.63 31.48 -27.82
CA ILE A 14 -15.28 30.94 -27.59
C ILE A 14 -15.09 30.57 -26.11
N MET A 15 -15.51 31.42 -25.17
CA MET A 15 -15.44 31.09 -23.74
C MET A 15 -16.30 29.87 -23.37
N GLY A 16 -17.47 29.71 -24.00
CA GLY A 16 -18.33 28.54 -23.81
C GLY A 16 -17.65 27.25 -24.25
N ILE A 17 -17.00 27.25 -25.42
CA ILE A 17 -16.24 26.10 -25.92
C ILE A 17 -15.07 25.77 -24.99
N ILE A 18 -14.31 26.76 -24.54
CA ILE A 18 -13.18 26.56 -23.62
C ILE A 18 -13.66 25.96 -22.30
N SER A 19 -14.75 26.49 -21.73
CA SER A 19 -15.31 26.02 -20.46
C SER A 19 -15.85 24.59 -20.56
N TYR A 20 -16.48 24.25 -21.69
CA TYR A 20 -16.99 22.91 -21.96
C TYR A 20 -15.86 21.88 -22.08
N ASN A 21 -14.81 22.19 -22.84
CA ASN A 21 -13.64 21.32 -22.97
C ASN A 21 -12.90 21.16 -21.64
N PHE A 22 -12.76 22.24 -20.86
CA PHE A 22 -12.16 22.19 -19.52
C PHE A 22 -12.94 21.25 -18.58
N THR A 23 -14.26 21.29 -18.63
CA THR A 23 -15.13 20.42 -17.80
C THR A 23 -14.99 18.94 -18.19
N ILE A 24 -14.92 18.62 -19.49
CA ILE A 24 -14.71 17.24 -19.96
C ILE A 24 -13.35 16.72 -19.53
N VAL A 25 -12.29 17.52 -19.69
CA VAL A 25 -10.93 17.10 -19.27
C VAL A 25 -10.91 16.85 -17.77
N TYR A 26 -11.46 17.75 -16.96
CA TYR A 26 -11.51 17.61 -15.49
C TYR A 26 -12.38 16.42 -15.02
N ALA A 27 -13.42 16.08 -15.77
CA ALA A 27 -14.24 14.89 -15.50
C ALA A 27 -13.54 13.59 -15.95
N SER A 28 -12.71 13.65 -16.99
CA SER A 28 -11.94 12.51 -17.52
C SER A 28 -10.67 12.22 -16.72
N THR A 29 -10.18 13.17 -15.93
CA THR A 29 -9.14 12.95 -14.92
C THR A 29 -9.71 12.31 -13.66
N GLY A 30 -10.87 11.64 -13.73
CA GLY A 30 -11.29 10.71 -12.71
C GLY A 30 -10.17 9.71 -12.53
N ASP A 31 -9.40 9.89 -11.47
CA ASP A 31 -8.17 9.17 -11.19
C ASP A 31 -8.40 7.68 -11.47
N GLU A 32 -7.74 7.14 -12.48
CA GLU A 32 -7.24 5.79 -12.33
C GLU A 32 -6.33 5.88 -11.11
N VAL A 33 -6.90 5.61 -9.93
CA VAL A 33 -6.12 5.37 -8.72
C VAL A 33 -5.40 4.07 -9.02
N ILE A 34 -4.30 4.17 -9.75
CA ILE A 34 -3.27 3.13 -9.80
C ILE A 34 -2.86 3.02 -8.35
N ALA A 35 -3.46 2.06 -7.63
CA ALA A 35 -3.25 1.91 -6.21
C ALA A 35 -1.75 1.83 -5.98
N SER A 36 -1.17 2.89 -5.40
CA SER A 36 0.27 3.00 -5.28
C SER A 36 0.76 1.78 -4.51
N LYS A 37 1.73 1.06 -5.09
CA LYS A 37 2.34 -0.10 -4.46
C LYS A 37 2.72 0.22 -3.01
N LYS A 38 2.14 -0.50 -2.04
CA LYS A 38 2.49 -0.36 -0.62
C LYS A 38 3.54 -1.39 -0.25
N ILE A 39 4.44 -0.99 0.65
CA ILE A 39 5.44 -1.88 1.24
C ILE A 39 5.15 -1.95 2.74
N ILE A 40 4.78 -3.14 3.19
CA ILE A 40 4.25 -3.39 4.53
C ILE A 40 5.22 -4.34 5.22
N SER A 41 5.76 -3.92 6.37
CA SER A 41 6.69 -4.69 7.17
C SER A 41 6.14 -4.81 8.58
N ILE A 42 5.82 -6.04 9.00
CA ILE A 42 5.12 -6.34 10.25
C ILE A 42 6.04 -7.15 11.15
N VAL A 43 6.13 -6.76 12.43
CA VAL A 43 6.64 -7.62 13.49
C VAL A 43 5.48 -8.41 14.05
N TYR A 44 5.56 -9.73 13.95
CA TYR A 44 4.53 -10.65 14.41
C TYR A 44 5.01 -11.33 15.70
N ASP A 45 4.42 -10.92 16.83
CA ASP A 45 4.63 -11.57 18.12
C ASP A 45 3.95 -12.95 18.12
N ASP A 46 4.78 -13.98 17.98
CA ASP A 46 4.45 -15.40 18.10
C ASP A 46 5.11 -16.03 19.34
N SER A 47 5.32 -15.23 20.39
CA SER A 47 5.88 -15.73 21.64
C SER A 47 4.90 -16.61 22.42
N GLY A 48 5.40 -17.42 23.35
CA GLY A 48 4.55 -18.25 24.20
C GLY A 48 3.51 -17.46 25.02
N SER A 49 3.76 -16.18 25.31
CA SER A 49 2.80 -15.31 26.01
C SER A 49 1.51 -15.00 25.21
N MET A 50 1.55 -15.28 23.90
CA MET A 50 0.46 -15.12 22.97
C MET A 50 -0.45 -16.35 22.89
N GLU A 51 -0.10 -17.48 23.51
CA GLU A 51 -0.92 -18.69 23.42
C GLU A 51 -2.41 -18.49 23.77
N GLY A 52 -3.27 -19.28 23.13
CA GLY A 52 -4.72 -19.19 23.29
C GLY A 52 -5.34 -18.00 22.54
N LYS A 53 -6.21 -17.25 23.22
CA LYS A 53 -7.05 -16.22 22.57
C LYS A 53 -6.24 -15.10 21.90
N ARG A 54 -5.10 -14.71 22.49
CA ARG A 54 -4.25 -13.65 21.93
C ARG A 54 -3.72 -14.07 20.56
N TRP A 55 -3.22 -15.29 20.43
CA TRP A 55 -2.77 -15.87 19.17
C TRP A 55 -3.92 -15.94 18.18
N SER A 56 -5.07 -16.49 18.56
CA SER A 56 -6.23 -16.60 17.66
C SER A 56 -6.67 -15.24 17.10
N TYR A 57 -6.69 -14.20 17.93
CA TYR A 57 -7.09 -12.86 17.49
C TYR A 57 -6.04 -12.22 16.60
N THR A 58 -4.76 -12.27 16.98
CA THR A 58 -3.69 -11.71 16.14
C THR A 58 -3.58 -12.45 14.82
N ASN A 59 -3.72 -13.78 14.82
CA ASN A 59 -3.70 -14.59 13.61
C ASN A 59 -4.86 -14.26 12.68
N TYR A 60 -6.07 -14.12 13.21
CA TYR A 60 -7.22 -13.69 12.41
C TYR A 60 -7.05 -12.27 11.85
N ALA A 61 -6.54 -11.33 12.66
CA ALA A 61 -6.27 -9.97 12.21
C ALA A 61 -5.23 -9.93 11.07
N MET A 62 -4.19 -10.76 11.15
CA MET A 62 -3.19 -10.90 10.09
C MET A 62 -3.79 -11.48 8.80
N GLN A 63 -4.64 -12.49 8.90
CA GLN A 63 -5.37 -13.03 7.73
C GLN A 63 -6.26 -11.97 7.08
N ALA A 64 -7.01 -11.21 7.89
CA ALA A 64 -7.87 -10.14 7.40
C ALA A 64 -7.08 -9.01 6.74
N LEU A 65 -5.94 -8.60 7.33
CA LEU A 65 -5.05 -7.62 6.73
C LEU A 65 -4.50 -8.10 5.39
N THR A 66 -4.02 -9.35 5.31
CA THR A 66 -3.52 -9.95 4.06
C THR A 66 -4.59 -9.96 2.98
N ALA A 67 -5.84 -10.28 3.32
CA ALA A 67 -6.95 -10.29 2.36
C ALA A 67 -7.29 -8.90 1.77
N LEU A 68 -6.83 -7.81 2.39
CA LEU A 68 -7.03 -6.44 1.92
C LEU A 68 -5.88 -5.90 1.06
N LEU A 69 -4.84 -6.72 0.81
CA LEU A 69 -3.70 -6.32 0.00
C LEU A 69 -3.97 -6.50 -1.48
N ASN A 70 -3.39 -5.62 -2.30
CA ASN A 70 -3.38 -5.76 -3.75
C ASN A 70 -2.20 -6.64 -4.18
N GLU A 71 -2.29 -7.23 -5.37
CA GLU A 71 -1.23 -8.08 -5.93
C GLU A 71 0.12 -7.35 -6.06
N GLN A 72 0.12 -6.03 -6.33
CA GLN A 72 1.36 -5.25 -6.40
C GLN A 72 1.98 -4.91 -5.03
N ASP A 73 1.24 -5.06 -3.93
CA ASP A 73 1.74 -4.73 -2.59
C ASP A 73 2.82 -5.73 -2.18
N GLU A 74 3.75 -5.32 -1.32
CA GLU A 74 4.74 -6.22 -0.73
C GLU A 74 4.52 -6.35 0.77
N LEU A 75 4.35 -7.58 1.23
CA LEU A 75 4.19 -7.91 2.65
C LEU A 75 5.44 -8.65 3.15
N TYR A 76 6.06 -8.11 4.19
CA TYR A 76 7.14 -8.73 4.95
C TYR A 76 6.69 -8.99 6.37
N ILE A 77 6.91 -10.22 6.85
CA ILE A 77 6.61 -10.60 8.23
C ILE A 77 7.90 -11.02 8.91
N THR A 78 8.25 -10.36 10.01
CA THR A 78 9.30 -10.78 10.93
C THR A 78 8.65 -11.39 12.16
N PHE A 79 8.79 -12.70 12.35
CA PHE A 79 8.31 -13.39 13.54
C PHE A 79 9.27 -13.15 14.70
N MET A 80 8.76 -12.87 15.90
CA MET A 80 9.61 -12.69 17.10
C MET A 80 10.36 -13.96 17.49
N SER A 81 9.82 -15.14 17.18
CA SER A 81 10.52 -16.43 17.31
C SER A 81 11.69 -16.61 16.35
N SER A 82 11.81 -15.77 15.32
CA SER A 82 12.87 -15.81 14.29
C SER A 82 13.32 -14.38 13.93
N PRO A 83 13.90 -13.63 14.88
CA PRO A 83 14.04 -12.17 14.79
C PRO A 83 15.01 -11.67 13.73
N SER A 84 15.98 -12.49 13.34
CA SER A 84 17.03 -12.13 12.40
C SER A 84 16.60 -12.17 10.93
N LYS A 85 15.37 -12.62 10.64
CA LYS A 85 14.88 -12.80 9.27
C LYS A 85 13.43 -12.38 9.10
N SER A 86 13.16 -11.70 7.99
CA SER A 86 11.81 -11.49 7.48
C SER A 86 11.46 -12.49 6.38
N VAL A 87 10.20 -12.90 6.35
CA VAL A 87 9.60 -13.69 5.27
C VAL A 87 8.85 -12.72 4.36
N LYS A 88 9.23 -12.67 3.08
CA LYS A 88 8.43 -12.00 2.05
C LYS A 88 7.26 -12.91 1.70
N MET A 89 6.05 -12.40 1.87
CA MET A 89 4.82 -13.10 1.51
C MET A 89 4.44 -12.83 0.06
N ASP A 90 3.79 -13.79 -0.56
CA ASP A 90 3.35 -13.71 -1.95
C ASP A 90 1.93 -13.14 -2.01
N THR A 91 1.83 -11.85 -2.29
CA THR A 91 0.56 -11.12 -2.40
C THR A 91 -0.17 -11.40 -3.71
N SER A 92 0.46 -12.05 -4.70
CA SER A 92 -0.22 -12.55 -5.91
C SER A 92 -0.98 -13.85 -5.66
N ASP A 93 -0.65 -14.57 -4.58
CA ASP A 93 -1.32 -15.79 -4.13
C ASP A 93 -1.80 -15.61 -2.67
N LEU A 94 -2.87 -14.82 -2.51
CA LEU A 94 -3.43 -14.48 -1.20
C LEU A 94 -3.92 -15.71 -0.43
N GLU A 95 -4.51 -16.71 -1.11
CA GLU A 95 -4.99 -17.93 -0.46
C GLU A 95 -3.85 -18.71 0.20
N LYS A 96 -2.75 -18.90 -0.53
CA LYS A 96 -1.56 -19.56 0.01
C LYS A 96 -0.92 -18.75 1.13
N THR A 97 -0.83 -17.43 0.98
CA THR A 97 -0.27 -16.57 2.02
C THR A 97 -1.12 -16.61 3.30
N ILE A 98 -2.45 -16.52 3.19
CA ILE A 98 -3.38 -16.64 4.32
C ILE A 98 -3.21 -18.01 4.99
N LYS A 99 -3.06 -19.09 4.21
CA LYS A 99 -2.80 -20.43 4.75
C LYS A 99 -1.49 -20.49 5.53
N ILE A 100 -0.41 -19.89 5.04
CA ILE A 100 0.88 -19.82 5.76
C ILE A 100 0.72 -19.11 7.10
N ILE A 101 0.00 -17.99 7.13
CA ILE A 101 -0.27 -17.24 8.37
C ILE A 101 -1.10 -18.09 9.33
N ARG A 102 -2.21 -18.66 8.85
CA ARG A 102 -3.12 -19.47 9.66
C ARG A 102 -2.45 -20.68 10.29
N ASP A 103 -1.64 -21.38 9.51
CA ASP A 103 -1.01 -22.64 9.92
C ASP A 103 0.32 -22.41 10.67
N TRP A 104 0.74 -21.15 10.87
CA TRP A 104 1.93 -20.84 11.67
C TRP A 104 1.73 -21.23 13.13
N SER A 105 2.70 -21.93 13.71
CA SER A 105 2.58 -22.45 15.08
C SER A 105 3.91 -22.52 15.83
N LYS A 106 4.88 -21.66 15.47
CA LYS A 106 6.12 -21.56 16.25
C LYS A 106 5.88 -20.72 17.51
N SER A 107 6.61 -21.06 18.56
CA SER A 107 6.64 -20.33 19.82
C SER A 107 8.09 -20.02 20.17
N GLY A 108 8.37 -18.77 20.53
CA GLY A 108 9.70 -18.28 20.86
C GLY A 108 9.70 -17.14 21.88
N GLY A 109 10.83 -16.43 21.97
CA GLY A 109 10.95 -15.23 22.81
C GLY A 109 10.39 -13.98 22.13
N THR A 110 10.55 -12.82 22.79
CA THR A 110 10.16 -11.48 22.29
C THR A 110 11.36 -10.55 22.11
N PRO A 111 12.36 -10.91 21.29
CA PRO A 111 13.56 -10.11 21.07
C PRO A 111 13.26 -8.80 20.32
N GLU A 112 13.86 -7.70 20.78
CA GLU A 112 13.76 -6.39 20.13
C GLU A 112 14.37 -6.38 18.71
N GLU A 113 15.33 -7.28 18.44
CA GLU A 113 15.96 -7.46 17.11
C GLU A 113 14.93 -7.62 15.98
N ALA A 114 13.77 -8.25 16.25
CA ALA A 114 12.72 -8.39 15.26
C ALA A 114 12.24 -7.03 14.70
N LEU A 115 12.22 -6.00 15.54
CA LEU A 115 11.87 -4.63 15.15
C LEU A 115 12.92 -4.02 14.23
N ASP A 116 14.21 -4.23 14.52
CA ASP A 116 15.29 -3.73 13.69
C ASP A 116 15.32 -4.41 12.32
N THR A 117 15.08 -5.72 12.28
CA THR A 117 14.93 -6.47 11.03
C THR A 117 13.74 -5.93 10.21
N ALA A 118 12.58 -5.73 10.84
CA ALA A 118 11.41 -5.18 10.14
C ALA A 118 11.67 -3.75 9.62
N ARG A 119 12.36 -2.89 10.40
CA ARG A 119 12.76 -1.54 9.99
C ARG A 119 13.73 -1.55 8.82
N LYS A 120 14.64 -2.52 8.77
CA LYS A 120 15.62 -2.66 7.68
C LYS A 120 14.93 -2.87 6.33
N ASN A 121 13.84 -3.65 6.27
CA ASN A 121 13.08 -3.84 5.04
C ASN A 121 12.59 -2.49 4.49
N LEU A 122 12.07 -1.60 5.33
CA LEU A 122 11.58 -0.29 4.91
C LEU A 122 12.71 0.64 4.43
N LYS A 123 13.84 0.65 5.14
CA LYS A 123 15.00 1.51 4.80
C LYS A 123 15.60 1.19 3.43
N VAL A 124 15.65 -0.10 3.06
CA VAL A 124 16.15 -0.54 1.74
C VAL A 124 15.32 0.10 0.62
N TYR A 125 13.99 0.16 0.79
CA TYR A 125 13.10 0.77 -0.19
C TYR A 125 13.13 2.29 -0.18
N GLN A 126 13.21 2.94 0.98
CA GLN A 126 13.39 4.38 1.06
C GLN A 126 14.66 4.83 0.32
N LYS A 127 15.75 4.07 0.44
CA LYS A 127 17.01 4.35 -0.28
C LYS A 127 16.88 4.15 -1.79
N MET A 128 16.16 3.14 -2.26
CA MET A 128 15.91 2.94 -3.69
C MET A 128 15.08 4.09 -4.29
N ILE A 129 14.01 4.50 -3.60
CA ILE A 129 13.16 5.62 -4.04
C ILE A 129 13.95 6.92 -4.07
N SER A 130 14.80 7.19 -3.07
CA SER A 130 15.60 8.40 -3.05
C SER A 130 16.58 8.48 -4.23
N HIS A 131 17.18 7.36 -4.66
CA HIS A 131 18.09 7.36 -5.80
C HIS A 131 17.39 7.55 -7.16
N LEU A 132 16.13 7.12 -7.27
CA LEU A 132 15.32 7.34 -8.48
C LEU A 132 14.84 8.80 -8.61
N SER A 133 14.63 9.50 -7.49
CA SER A 133 14.16 10.89 -7.48
C SER A 133 15.23 11.95 -7.79
N PHE A 134 16.52 11.60 -7.73
CA PHE A 134 17.64 12.53 -8.02
C PHE A 134 18.26 12.31 -9.42
N GLY A 135 17.67 11.42 -10.24
CA GLY A 135 18.12 11.11 -11.60
C GLY A 135 17.27 11.71 -12.73
N LEU A 136 16.35 12.62 -12.41
CA LEU A 136 15.50 13.36 -13.36
C LEU A 136 15.77 14.87 -13.25
#